data_AF-A5E0X0-F1
#
_entry.id   AF-A5E0X0-F1
#
_cell.length_a   1.000
_cell.length_b   1.000
_cell.length_c   1.000
_cell.angle_alpha   90.00
_cell.angle_beta   90.00
_cell.angle_gamma   90.00
#
_symmetry.space_group_name_H-M   'P 1'
#
loop_
_entity.id
_entity.type
_entity.pdbx_description
1 polymer ?
#
loop_
_entity_poly.entity_id
_entity_poly.type
_entity_poly.pdbx_seq_one_letter_code
_entity_poly.pdbx_strand_id
1 'polypeptide(L)'
;MAQGNLKLKSKGPGRVTKKQQNPARAKPKIIKPKKQTAKEAQKLTKVHQGQLMKSTETLIAGRVGHLELIKGSRRQTEKENKAAAAAAAAKLKK
;
A
#
# COMPACT_ATOMS: atom_id res chain seq x y z
N MET A 1 -67.26 21.26 3.79
CA MET A 1 -66.49 21.03 2.55
C MET A 1 -65.43 19.98 2.86
N ALA A 2 -65.73 18.69 2.64
CA ALA A 2 -64.80 17.60 2.95
C ALA A 2 -63.67 17.58 1.91
N GLN A 3 -62.45 17.98 2.31
CA GLN A 3 -61.25 17.77 1.51
C GLN A 3 -60.88 16.29 1.59
N GLY A 4 -61.24 15.54 0.54
CA GLY A 4 -60.85 14.15 0.39
C GLY A 4 -59.33 13.99 0.35
N ASN A 5 -58.84 12.94 1.00
CA ASN A 5 -57.41 12.61 1.13
C ASN A 5 -56.85 12.17 -0.23
N LEU A 6 -56.41 13.12 -1.06
CA LEU A 6 -55.69 12.85 -2.31
C LEU A 6 -54.34 12.20 -1.97
N LYS A 7 -54.24 10.87 -2.13
CA LYS A 7 -52.97 10.14 -2.06
C LYS A 7 -52.04 10.63 -3.17
N LEU A 8 -51.16 11.58 -2.82
CA LEU A 8 -50.06 11.99 -3.69
C LEU A 8 -49.20 10.77 -3.99
N LYS A 9 -48.99 10.51 -5.28
CA LYS A 9 -48.18 9.39 -5.77
C LYS A 9 -46.77 9.52 -5.21
N SER A 10 -46.15 8.41 -4.80
CA SER A 10 -44.78 8.42 -4.28
C SER A 10 -43.84 9.01 -5.33
N LYS A 11 -42.97 9.95 -4.92
CA LYS A 11 -41.97 10.52 -5.83
C LYS A 11 -41.06 9.37 -6.29
N GLY A 12 -41.04 9.11 -7.59
CA GLY A 12 -40.17 8.12 -8.20
C GLY A 12 -38.69 8.42 -7.94
N PRO A 13 -37.77 7.48 -8.23
CA PRO A 13 -36.35 7.68 -7.98
C PRO A 13 -35.87 8.95 -8.70
N GLY A 14 -35.42 9.93 -7.92
CA GLY A 14 -34.93 11.20 -8.44
C GLY A 14 -33.77 10.98 -9.42
N ARG A 15 -33.72 11.80 -10.47
CA ARG A 15 -32.66 11.77 -11.48
C ARG A 15 -31.29 11.89 -10.81
N VAL A 16 -30.48 10.84 -10.91
CA VAL A 16 -29.07 10.87 -10.50
C VAL A 16 -28.38 11.95 -11.33
N THR A 17 -28.03 13.07 -10.71
CA THR A 17 -27.43 14.20 -11.44
C THR A 17 -25.98 13.86 -11.78
N LYS A 18 -25.51 14.31 -12.95
CA LYS A 18 -24.14 14.09 -13.44
C LYS A 18 -23.03 14.61 -12.50
N LYS A 19 -23.37 15.40 -11.47
CA LYS A 19 -22.43 15.88 -10.45
C LYS A 19 -22.23 14.90 -9.29
N GLN A 20 -22.91 13.75 -9.27
CA GLN A 20 -22.69 12.70 -8.28
C GLN A 20 -21.44 11.88 -8.63
N GLN A 21 -20.25 12.39 -8.25
CA GLN A 21 -18.96 11.78 -8.60
C GLN A 21 -18.70 10.40 -7.98
N ASN A 22 -19.51 9.94 -7.02
CA ASN A 22 -19.58 8.52 -6.67
C ASN A 22 -20.95 8.21 -6.04
N PRO A 23 -21.67 7.16 -6.49
CA PRO A 23 -22.88 6.72 -5.79
C PRO A 23 -22.51 6.29 -4.36
N ALA A 24 -23.33 6.64 -3.37
CA ALA A 24 -23.03 6.41 -1.94
C ALA A 24 -22.72 4.93 -1.59
N ARG A 25 -23.19 3.99 -2.43
CA ARG A 25 -22.93 2.55 -2.33
C ARG A 25 -21.51 2.15 -2.75
N ALA A 26 -20.88 2.88 -3.67
CA ALA A 26 -19.53 2.59 -4.18
C ALA A 26 -18.42 3.30 -3.39
N LYS A 27 -18.77 4.19 -2.45
CA LYS A 27 -17.77 4.87 -1.61
C LYS A 27 -17.19 3.89 -0.58
N PRO A 28 -15.87 3.83 -0.39
CA PRO A 28 -15.28 3.05 0.69
C PRO A 28 -15.82 3.49 2.05
N LYS A 29 -16.27 2.54 2.86
CA LYS A 29 -16.78 2.80 4.21
C LYS A 29 -15.62 3.20 5.12
N ILE A 30 -15.60 4.45 5.55
CA ILE A 30 -14.62 4.95 6.51
C ILE A 30 -15.07 4.52 7.91
N ILE A 31 -14.49 3.44 8.43
CA ILE A 31 -14.75 2.94 9.79
C ILE A 31 -13.79 3.65 10.74
N LYS A 32 -14.24 4.74 11.36
CA LYS A 32 -13.49 5.45 12.41
C LYS A 32 -13.88 4.91 13.80
N PRO A 33 -12.92 4.71 14.71
CA PRO A 33 -13.24 4.38 16.10
C PRO A 33 -14.01 5.54 16.74
N LYS A 34 -15.13 5.22 17.39
CA LYS A 34 -15.99 6.21 18.06
C LYS A 34 -15.51 6.48 19.49
N LYS A 35 -15.07 5.44 20.21
CA LYS A 35 -14.61 5.50 21.60
C LYS A 35 -13.22 6.13 21.70
N GLN A 36 -12.99 6.88 22.77
CA GLN A 36 -11.73 7.61 22.98
C GLN A 36 -10.53 6.67 23.11
N THR A 37 -10.66 5.59 23.90
CA THR A 37 -9.63 4.55 24.08
C THR A 37 -9.19 3.93 22.75
N ALA A 38 -10.15 3.64 21.86
CA ALA A 38 -9.87 3.08 20.55
C ALA A 38 -9.18 4.08 19.60
N LYS A 39 -9.43 5.38 19.74
CA LYS A 39 -8.70 6.42 19.00
C LYS A 39 -7.25 6.50 19.45
N GLU A 40 -7.00 6.41 20.75
CA GLU A 40 -5.65 6.43 21.33
C GLU A 40 -4.85 5.19 20.95
N ALA A 41 -5.45 4.01 21.05
CA ALA A 41 -4.85 2.77 20.57
C ALA A 41 -4.46 2.86 19.08
N GLN A 42 -5.33 3.41 18.22
CA GLN A 42 -5.02 3.59 16.79
C GLN A 42 -3.83 4.53 16.56
N LYS A 43 -3.65 5.57 17.38
CA LYS A 43 -2.47 6.45 17.30
C LYS A 43 -1.20 5.67 17.67
N LEU A 44 -1.24 4.90 18.75
CA LEU A 44 -0.12 4.07 19.19
C LEU A 44 0.26 3.03 18.12
N THR A 45 -0.71 2.35 17.51
CA THR A 45 -0.44 1.39 16.42
C THR A 45 0.32 2.04 15.26
N LYS A 46 -0.06 3.27 14.86
CA LYS A 46 0.64 4.00 13.79
C LYS A 46 2.08 4.35 14.18
N VAL A 47 2.29 4.80 15.41
CA VAL A 47 3.62 5.14 15.93
C VAL A 47 4.51 3.90 15.96
N HIS A 48 4.01 2.78 16.50
CA HIS A 48 4.77 1.52 16.55
C HIS A 48 5.09 0.98 15.16
N GLN A 49 4.13 1.03 14.22
CA GLN A 49 4.37 0.63 12.84
C GLN A 49 5.44 1.51 12.17
N GLY A 50 5.38 2.82 12.36
CA GLY A 50 6.39 3.75 11.82
C GLY A 50 7.78 3.51 12.42
N GLN A 51 7.86 3.27 13.72
CA GLN A 51 9.13 2.96 14.40
C GLN A 51 9.72 1.63 13.95
N LEU A 52 8.88 0.60 13.80
CA LEU A 52 9.29 -0.72 13.32
C LEU A 52 9.81 -0.66 11.87
N MET A 53 9.13 0.09 11.00
CA MET A 53 9.61 0.31 9.62
C MET A 53 10.96 1.03 9.62
N LYS A 54 11.08 2.12 10.38
CA LYS A 54 12.34 2.88 10.45
C LYS A 54 13.51 2.04 10.98
N SER A 55 13.29 1.21 12.01
CA SER A 55 14.35 0.36 12.56
C SER A 55 14.75 -0.75 11.60
N THR A 56 13.78 -1.36 10.91
CA THR A 56 14.03 -2.41 9.90
C THR A 56 14.71 -1.85 8.67
N GLU A 57 14.32 -0.67 8.17
CA GLU A 57 15.00 0.03 7.06
C GLU A 57 16.45 0.35 7.42
N THR A 58 16.70 0.84 8.64
CA THR A 58 18.06 1.12 9.11
C THR A 58 18.92 -0.15 9.19
N LEU A 59 18.34 -1.23 9.72
CA LEU A 59 19.02 -2.53 9.83
C LEU A 59 19.31 -3.13 8.45
N ILE A 60 18.37 -3.03 7.51
CA ILE A 60 18.57 -3.47 6.13
C ILE A 60 19.65 -2.64 5.47
N ALA A 61 19.62 -1.30 5.59
CA ALA A 61 20.64 -0.43 5.01
C ALA A 61 22.04 -0.72 5.57
N GLY A 62 22.17 -0.92 6.88
CA GLY A 62 23.44 -1.29 7.52
C GLY A 62 23.95 -2.65 7.05
N ARG A 63 23.07 -3.64 6.94
CA ARG A 63 23.42 -4.97 6.40
C ARG A 63 23.79 -4.91 4.92
N VAL A 64 23.03 -4.21 4.09
CA VAL A 64 23.28 -4.07 2.65
C VAL A 64 24.58 -3.31 2.41
N GLY A 65 24.81 -2.18 3.08
CA GLY A 65 26.07 -1.44 2.96
C GLY A 65 27.28 -2.26 3.42
N HIS A 66 27.17 -2.99 4.53
CA HIS A 66 28.24 -3.89 4.96
C HIS A 66 28.47 -5.05 3.97
N LEU A 67 27.40 -5.59 3.39
CA LEU A 67 27.50 -6.63 2.36
C LEU A 67 28.10 -6.11 1.06
N GLU A 68 27.84 -4.87 0.67
CA GLU A 68 28.48 -4.25 -0.49
C GLU A 68 29.99 -4.04 -0.26
N LEU A 69 30.41 -3.74 0.97
CA LEU A 69 31.83 -3.66 1.31
C LEU A 69 32.51 -5.04 1.29
N ILE A 70 31.84 -6.08 1.77
CA ILE A 70 32.43 -7.44 1.86
C ILE A 70 32.38 -8.18 0.51
N LYS A 71 31.23 -8.15 -0.18
CA LYS A 71 30.95 -8.95 -1.37
C LYS A 71 31.03 -8.16 -2.67
N GLY A 72 31.17 -6.84 -2.62
CA GLY A 72 31.10 -5.97 -3.78
C GLY A 72 29.66 -5.62 -4.18
N SER A 73 29.50 -4.57 -4.98
CA SER A 73 28.20 -4.15 -5.50
C SER A 73 27.62 -5.22 -6.42
N ARG A 74 26.29 -5.34 -6.48
CA ARG A 74 25.59 -6.27 -7.40
C ARG A 74 26.07 -6.19 -8.84
N ARG A 75 26.43 -4.99 -9.32
CA ARG A 75 26.95 -4.81 -10.69
C ARG A 75 28.36 -5.40 -10.88
N GLN A 76 29.19 -5.39 -9.83
CA GLN A 76 30.53 -5.98 -9.86
C GLN A 76 30.43 -7.49 -9.83
N THR A 77 29.63 -8.05 -8.92
CA THR A 77 29.42 -9.51 -8.82
C THR A 77 28.78 -10.09 -10.08
N GLU A 78 27.82 -9.40 -10.69
CA GLU A 78 27.23 -9.83 -11.97
C GLU A 78 28.25 -9.82 -13.13
N LYS A 79 29.19 -8.85 -13.14
CA LYS A 79 30.26 -8.80 -14.15
C LYS A 79 31.29 -9.89 -13.92
N GLU A 80 31.72 -10.09 -12.68
CA GLU A 80 32.65 -11.16 -12.29
C GLU A 80 32.07 -12.53 -12.62
N ASN A 81 30.80 -12.77 -12.31
CA ASN A 81 30.12 -14.03 -12.62
C ASN A 81 30.00 -14.26 -14.13
N LYS A 82 29.71 -13.22 -14.92
CA LYS A 82 29.69 -13.34 -16.39
C LYS A 82 31.08 -13.61 -16.96
N ALA A 83 32.12 -12.94 -16.44
CA ALA A 83 33.50 -13.18 -16.85
C ALA A 83 33.95 -14.60 -16.48
N ALA A 84 33.62 -15.06 -15.28
CA ALA A 84 33.90 -16.43 -14.82
C ALA A 84 33.15 -17.47 -15.66
N ALA A 85 31.88 -17.25 -15.99
CA ALA A 85 31.10 -18.14 -16.85
C ALA A 85 31.65 -18.20 -18.28
N ALA A 86 32.06 -17.05 -18.85
CA ALA A 86 32.69 -17.00 -20.17
C ALA A 86 34.04 -17.73 -20.18
N ALA A 87 34.86 -17.55 -19.14
CA ALA A 87 36.14 -18.25 -18.99
C ALA A 87 35.96 -19.77 -18.81
N ALA A 88 34.95 -20.20 -18.05
CA ALA A 88 34.62 -21.62 -17.89
C ALA A 88 34.14 -22.26 -19.21
N ALA A 89 33.27 -21.56 -19.95
CA ALA A 89 32.81 -22.02 -21.27
C ALA A 89 33.94 -22.12 -22.30
N ALA A 90 34.92 -21.21 -22.26
CA ALA A 90 36.10 -21.25 -23.10
C ALA A 90 37.03 -22.43 -22.76
N LYS A 91 37.18 -22.76 -21.47
CA LYS A 91 37.94 -23.94 -21.01
C LYS A 91 37.29 -25.26 -21.40
N LEU A 92 35.96 -25.33 -21.44
CA LEU A 92 35.23 -26.56 -21.81
C LEU A 92 35.24 -26.84 -23.33
N LYS A 93 35.49 -25.80 -24.14
CA LYS A 93 35.60 -25.88 -25.61
C LYS A 93 37.02 -26.18 -26.11
N LYS A 94 38.00 -26.22 -25.21
CA LYS A 94 39.40 -26.48 -25.49
C LYS A 94 39.76 -27.88 -24.99
#